data_AF-A0A835WZS2-F1
#
_entry.id   AF-A0A835WZS2-F1
#
_cell.length_a   1.000
_cell.length_b   1.000
_cell.length_c   1.000
_cell.angle_alpha   90.00
_cell.angle_beta   90.00
_cell.angle_gamma   90.00
#
_symmetry.space_group_name_H-M   'P 1'
#
loop_
_entity.id
_entity.type
_entity.pdbx_description
1 polymer ?
#
loop_
_entity_poly.entity_id
_entity_poly.type
_entity_poly.pdbx_seq_one_letter_code
_entity_poly.pdbx_strand_id
1 'polypeptide(L)' 'MKDSRCCKNDPKYRITYDCGPEKNQTILVCEKHYSEEPFNRFVLTIEKLGE' A
#
# COMPACT_ATOMS: atom_id res chain seq x y z
N MET A 1 -11.49 -15.66 6.70
CA MET A 1 -10.54 -14.96 5.81
C MET A 1 -10.42 -13.54 6.33
N LYS A 2 -9.28 -13.19 6.94
CA LYS A 2 -9.01 -11.83 7.43
C LYS A 2 -8.65 -11.01 6.21
N ASP A 3 -9.59 -10.17 5.78
CA ASP A 3 -9.34 -9.22 4.72
C ASP A 3 -8.19 -8.30 5.11
N SER A 4 -7.03 -8.47 4.47
CA SER A 4 -5.94 -7.48 4.40
C SER A 4 -6.39 -6.23 3.63
N ARG A 5 -7.67 -5.88 3.70
CA ARG A 5 -8.25 -4.69 3.10
C ARG A 5 -8.19 -3.64 4.18
N CYS A 6 -7.20 -2.76 4.05
CA CYS A 6 -7.21 -1.45 4.65
C CYS A 6 -8.66 -0.92 4.80
N CYS A 7 -8.96 -0.35 5.97
CA CYS A 7 -10.20 0.36 6.33
C CYS A 7 -11.27 0.37 5.23
N LYS A 8 -12.14 -0.65 5.23
CA LYS A 8 -13.44 -0.72 4.54
C LYS A 8 -13.67 0.38 3.47
N ASN A 9 -13.12 0.18 2.27
CA ASN A 9 -13.49 0.80 0.99
C ASN A 9 -12.97 2.19 0.56
N ASP A 10 -12.11 2.90 1.30
CA ASP A 10 -11.51 4.16 0.78
C ASP A 10 -9.97 4.15 0.85
N PRO A 11 -9.29 3.48 -0.10
CA PRO A 11 -7.85 3.56 -0.20
C PRO A 11 -7.44 4.93 -0.77
N LYS A 12 -6.58 5.64 -0.03
CA LYS A 12 -6.03 6.94 -0.44
C LYS A 12 -4.66 6.82 -1.09
N TYR A 13 -3.96 5.71 -0.86
CA TYR A 13 -2.61 5.47 -1.37
C TYR A 13 -2.52 4.05 -1.93
N ARG A 14 -1.87 3.92 -3.07
CA ARG A 14 -1.43 2.67 -3.67
C ARG A 14 0.08 2.60 -3.52
N ILE A 15 0.56 1.53 -2.91
CA ILE A 15 1.99 1.34 -2.65
C ILE A 15 2.42 0.06 -3.35
N THR A 16 3.45 0.15 -4.19
CA THR A 16 4.04 -1.00 -4.87
C THR A 16 5.39 -1.31 -4.24
N TYR A 17 5.60 -2.56 -3.84
CA TYR A 17 6.84 -3.08 -3.31
C TYR A 17 7.57 -3.93 -4.34
N ASP A 18 8.90 -3.85 -4.28
CA ASP A 18 9.80 -4.79 -4.93
C ASP A 18 9.87 -6.06 -4.08
N CYS A 19 9.28 -7.15 -4.58
CA CYS A 19 9.45 -8.49 -4.01
C CYS A 19 10.58 -9.27 -4.73
N GLY A 20 11.50 -8.56 -5.39
CA GLY A 20 12.58 -9.17 -6.16
C GLY A 20 12.09 -9.85 -7.45
N PRO A 21 12.63 -11.03 -7.83
CA PRO A 21 12.30 -11.71 -9.09
C PRO A 21 10.85 -12.22 -9.14
N GLU A 22 10.17 -12.25 -8.00
CA GLU A 22 8.76 -12.56 -7.88
C GLU A 22 7.98 -11.24 -7.93
N LYS A 23 7.08 -11.14 -8.93
CA LYS A 23 6.30 -9.96 -9.33
C LYS A 23 6.03 -8.94 -8.22
N ASN A 24 6.18 -7.66 -8.56
CA ASN A 24 5.92 -6.52 -7.69
C ASN A 24 4.58 -6.65 -6.98
N GLN A 25 4.59 -6.46 -5.66
CA GLN A 25 3.39 -6.55 -4.84
C GLN A 25 2.78 -5.16 -4.67
N THR A 26 1.52 -4.99 -5.04
CA THR A 26 0.81 -3.71 -4.84
C THR A 26 -0.22 -3.85 -3.73
N ILE A 27 -0.17 -2.95 -2.74
CA ILE A 27 -1.15 -2.85 -1.66
C ILE A 27 -1.88 -1.51 -1.74
N LEU A 28 -3.09 -1.48 -1.18
CA LEU A 28 -3.92 -0.29 -1.10
C LEU A 28 -4.12 0.07 0.38
N VAL A 29 -3.78 1.30 0.75
CA VAL A 29 -3.86 1.78 2.13
C VAL A 29 -4.55 3.15 2.21
N CYS A 30 -5.12 3.46 3.37
CA CYS A 30 -5.73 4.75 3.68
C CYS A 30 -4.66 5.65 4.30
N GLU A 31 -4.96 6.94 4.43
CA GLU A 31 -4.03 7.92 5.02
C GLU A 31 -3.57 7.55 6.44
N LYS A 32 -4.46 6.94 7.22
CA LYS A 32 -4.13 6.53 8.58
C LYS A 32 -3.09 5.39 8.60
N HIS A 33 -3.35 4.32 7.87
CA HIS A 33 -2.38 3.23 7.68
C HIS A 33 -1.12 3.72 6.98
N TYR A 34 -1.24 4.75 6.13
CA TYR A 34 -0.10 5.35 5.49
C TYR A 34 0.87 6.00 6.49
N SER A 35 0.32 6.69 7.49
CA SER A 35 1.08 7.37 8.53
C SER A 35 1.58 6.43 9.64
N GLU A 36 0.87 5.32 9.88
CA GLU A 36 1.20 4.35 10.94
C GLU A 36 2.27 3.33 10.53
N GLU A 37 2.35 2.94 9.25
CA GLU A 37 3.35 1.97 8.79
C GLU A 37 4.62 2.67 8.28
N PRO A 38 5.82 2.26 8.73
CA PRO A 38 7.05 2.67 8.08
C PRO A 38 7.17 1.90 6.76
N PHE A 39 6.58 2.40 5.68
CA PHE A 39 6.73 1.77 4.38
C PHE A 39 8.21 1.78 4.00
N ASN A 40 8.78 0.58 4.03
CA ASN A 40 10.19 0.36 4.22
C ASN A 40 10.97 0.44 2.89
N ARG A 41 12.29 0.23 2.96
CA ARG A 41 13.31 0.26 1.90
C ARG A 41 13.00 -0.44 0.55
N PHE A 42 11.93 -1.23 0.47
CA PHE A 42 11.50 -2.00 -0.71
C PHE A 42 10.31 -1.38 -1.45
N VAL A 43 9.83 -0.20 -1.03
CA VAL A 43 8.82 0.54 -1.79
C VAL A 43 9.43 1.02 -3.10
N LEU A 44 8.82 0.63 -4.21
CA LEU A 44 9.13 1.14 -5.54
C LEU A 44 8.38 2.45 -5.80
N THR A 45 7.07 2.43 -5.57
CA THR A 45 6.20 3.58 -5.89
C THR A 45 5.11 3.75 -4.84
N ILE A 46 4.74 5.01 -4.62
CA ILE A 46 3.61 5.44 -3.79
C ILE A 46 2.78 6.39 -4.65
N GLU A 47 1.57 5.98 -4.98
CA GLU A 47 0.61 6.78 -5.76
C GLU A 47 -0.55 7.18 -4.85
N LYS A 48 -0.85 8.48 -4.77
CA LYS A 48 -2.03 8.97 -4.06
C LYS A 48 -3.25 8.81 -4.98
N LEU A 49 -4.28 8.11 -4.53
CA LEU A 49 -5.48 7.75 -5.28
C LEU A 49 -6.61 8.80 -5.20
N GLY A 50 -6.33 10.02 -4.74
CA GLY A 50 -7.34 11.08 -4.57
C GLY A 50 -6.94 12.37 -5.26
N GLU A 51 -7.71 12.74 -6.29
CA GLU A 51 -7.97 14.12 -6.75
C GLU A 51 -9.42 14.48 -6.41
#